data_AF-A0A1Q2YX46-F1
#
_entry.id   AF-A0A1Q2YX46-F1
#
_cell.length_a   1.000
_cell.length_b   1.000
_cell.length_c   1.000
_cell.angle_alpha   90.00
_cell.angle_beta   90.00
_cell.angle_gamma   90.00
#
_symmetry.space_group_name_H-M   'P 1'
#
loop_
_entity.id
_entity.type
_entity.pdbx_description
1 polymer ?
#
loop_
_entity_poly.entity_id
_entity_poly.type
_entity_poly.pdbx_seq_one_letter_code
_entity_poly.pdbx_strand_id
1 'polypeptide(L)'
;MFDFPTSPHPIPVLFYFDAAEMLRSYEAFTVEQNPVTRADGRPSRPVNVWTVSAKYRHTSQRGPVAEFESELYARIFRDMAEVVAAHV
;
A
#
# COMPACT_ATOMS: atom_id res chain seq x y z
N MET A 1 4.66 -15.61 -25.71
CA MET A 1 5.64 -14.72 -25.05
C MET A 1 4.87 -13.46 -24.68
N PHE A 2 4.61 -13.22 -23.40
CA PHE A 2 3.85 -12.05 -22.96
C PHE A 2 4.84 -10.94 -22.64
N ASP A 3 4.86 -9.89 -23.45
CA ASP A 3 5.58 -8.66 -23.15
C ASP A 3 4.87 -7.94 -22.01
N PHE A 4 5.47 -7.97 -20.82
CA PHE A 4 5.07 -7.10 -19.73
C PHE A 4 5.68 -5.73 -20.01
N PRO A 5 4.88 -4.66 -20.18
CA PRO A 5 5.44 -3.33 -20.29
C PRO A 5 6.07 -2.97 -18.94
N THR A 6 7.38 -3.13 -18.83
CA THR A 6 8.15 -2.57 -17.72
C THR A 6 8.02 -1.05 -17.82
N SER A 7 7.22 -0.44 -16.94
CA SER A 7 7.29 1.00 -16.74
C SER A 7 8.76 1.36 -16.49
N PRO A 8 9.35 2.32 -17.24
CA PRO A 8 10.79 2.61 -17.18
C PRO A 8 11.22 3.26 -15.85
N HIS A 9 10.27 3.53 -14.94
CA HIS A 9 10.52 4.05 -13.61
C HIS A 9 9.68 3.23 -12.62
N PRO A 10 10.29 2.46 -11.70
CA PRO A 10 9.54 1.87 -10.60
C PRO A 10 8.96 3.01 -9.77
N ILE A 11 7.64 3.06 -9.58
CA ILE A 11 7.07 3.91 -8.53
C ILE A 11 7.64 3.39 -7.20
N PRO A 12 8.31 4.26 -6.42
CA PRO A 12 8.86 3.84 -5.15
C PRO A 12 7.73 3.35 -4.25
N VAL A 13 7.98 2.25 -3.53
CA VAL A 13 7.09 1.82 -2.45
C VAL A 13 7.04 2.96 -1.43
N LEU A 14 5.84 3.44 -1.14
CA LEU A 14 5.63 4.51 -0.19
C LEU A 14 5.15 3.91 1.12
N PHE A 15 5.84 4.21 2.21
CA PHE A 15 5.44 3.86 3.57
C PHE A 15 5.03 5.12 4.32
N TYR A 16 3.88 5.11 4.97
CA TYR A 16 3.35 6.23 5.76
C TYR A 16 3.75 6.15 7.25
N PHE A 17 4.83 5.41 7.53
CA PHE A 17 5.38 5.17 8.86
C PHE A 17 6.91 5.04 8.74
N ASP A 18 7.63 5.20 9.85
CA ASP A 18 9.10 5.21 9.89
C ASP A 18 9.72 3.93 10.51
N ALA A 19 8.96 3.17 11.30
CA ALA A 19 9.42 1.95 11.97
C ALA A 19 8.36 0.84 11.96
N ALA A 20 8.80 -0.42 11.80
CA ALA A 20 7.90 -1.58 11.70
C ALA A 20 7.08 -1.80 12.99
N GLU A 21 7.61 -1.40 14.14
CA GLU A 21 6.96 -1.45 15.44
C GLU A 21 5.67 -0.63 15.47
N MET A 22 5.56 0.43 14.65
CA MET A 22 4.33 1.24 14.55
C MET A 22 3.13 0.43 14.05
N LEU A 23 3.35 -0.67 13.32
CA LEU A 23 2.27 -1.53 12.81
C LEU A 23 1.44 -2.15 13.94
N ARG A 24 1.99 -2.25 15.16
CA ARG A 24 1.27 -2.71 16.36
C ARG A 24 0.11 -1.80 16.75
N SER A 25 0.16 -0.53 16.37
CA SER A 25 -0.90 0.45 16.61
C SER A 25 -2.06 0.33 15.63
N TYR A 26 -2.00 -0.56 14.63
CA TYR A 26 -3.01 -0.73 13.60
C TYR A 26 -3.69 -2.10 13.67
N GLU A 27 -4.86 -2.21 13.06
CA GLU A 27 -5.65 -3.43 12.92
C GLU A 27 -6.48 -3.43 11.63
N ALA A 28 -7.04 -4.59 11.29
CA ALA A 28 -7.95 -4.78 10.16
C ALA A 28 -7.39 -4.23 8.84
N PHE A 29 -6.27 -4.78 8.37
CA PHE A 29 -5.59 -4.34 7.16
C PHE A 29 -6.39 -4.76 5.89
N THR A 30 -6.48 -3.89 4.89
CA THR A 30 -7.07 -4.17 3.57
C THR A 30 -6.14 -3.76 2.44
N VAL A 31 -6.31 -4.36 1.26
CA VAL A 31 -5.62 -3.98 0.03
C VAL A 31 -6.66 -3.48 -0.96
N GLU A 32 -6.46 -2.26 -1.46
CA GLU A 32 -7.39 -1.57 -2.36
C GLU A 32 -6.62 -1.03 -3.57
N GLN A 33 -7.23 -1.10 -4.75
CA GLN A 33 -6.66 -0.51 -5.97
C GLN A 33 -7.09 0.95 -6.09
N ASN A 34 -6.12 1.86 -6.14
CA ASN A 34 -6.35 3.29 -6.29
C ASN A 34 -5.83 3.78 -7.66
N PRO A 35 -6.67 4.45 -8.46
CA PRO A 35 -6.23 5.10 -9.68
C PRO A 35 -5.42 6.36 -9.33
N VAL A 36 -4.14 6.39 -9.68
CA VAL A 36 -3.33 7.60 -9.52
C VAL A 36 -3.65 8.56 -10.65
N THR A 37 -4.34 9.65 -10.31
CA THR A 37 -4.42 10.83 -11.18
C THR A 37 -3.18 11.67 -10.90
N ARG A 38 -2.28 11.86 -11.89
CA ARG A 38 -1.16 12.80 -11.69
C ARG A 38 -1.71 14.21 -11.45
N ALA A 39 -0.99 14.98 -10.61
CA ALA A 39 -1.31 16.36 -10.26
C ALA A 39 -1.34 17.34 -11.45
N ASP A 40 -0.83 16.95 -12.62
CA ASP A 40 -0.82 17.76 -13.85
C ASP A 40 -2.08 17.57 -14.72
N GLY A 41 -3.07 16.80 -14.26
CA GLY A 41 -4.35 16.61 -14.95
C GLY A 41 -4.24 15.87 -16.29
N ARG A 42 -3.05 15.36 -16.65
CA ARG A 42 -2.85 14.56 -17.84
C ARG A 42 -3.04 13.09 -17.51
N PRO A 43 -3.72 12.30 -18.36
CA PRO A 43 -3.75 10.85 -18.22
C PRO A 43 -2.34 10.32 -18.52
N SER A 44 -1.50 10.30 -17.50
CA SER A 44 -0.40 9.35 -17.45
C SER A 44 -1.08 7.99 -17.44
N ARG A 45 -0.67 7.09 -18.33
CA ARG A 45 -1.09 5.68 -18.38
C ARG A 45 -1.44 5.21 -16.95
N PRO A 46 -2.69 4.79 -16.65
CA PRO A 46 -3.12 4.59 -15.28
C PRO A 46 -2.19 3.56 -14.64
N VAL A 47 -1.29 4.04 -13.78
CA VAL A 47 -0.49 3.14 -12.96
C VAL A 47 -1.40 2.81 -11.79
N ASN A 48 -1.99 1.62 -11.86
CA ASN A 48 -2.78 1.11 -10.77
C ASN A 48 -1.84 0.96 -9.57
N VAL A 49 -2.11 1.70 -8.50
CA VAL A 49 -1.40 1.55 -7.23
C VAL A 49 -2.27 0.74 -6.30
N TRP A 50 -1.65 -0.18 -5.58
CA TRP A 50 -2.27 -1.01 -4.56
C TRP A 50 -1.92 -0.43 -3.20
N THR A 51 -2.91 0.17 -2.56
CA THR A 51 -2.78 0.77 -1.24
C THR A 51 -3.16 -0.25 -0.18
N VAL A 52 -2.27 -0.42 0.80
CA VAL A 52 -2.56 -1.15 2.02
C VAL A 52 -3.09 -0.14 3.03
N SER A 53 -4.35 -0.30 3.44
CA SER A 53 -5.01 0.57 4.41
C SER A 53 -5.26 -0.18 5.71
N ALA A 54 -5.21 0.51 6.84
CA ALA A 54 -5.52 -0.09 8.14
C ALA A 54 -6.28 0.87 9.04
N LYS A 55 -6.98 0.32 10.03
CA LYS A 55 -7.62 1.09 11.08
C LYS A 55 -6.61 1.28 12.22
N TYR A 56 -6.51 2.47 12.78
CA TYR A 56 -5.74 2.69 13.99
C TYR A 56 -6.47 2.09 15.20
N ARG A 57 -5.82 1.28 16.05
CA ARG A 57 -6.50 0.55 17.14
C ARG A 57 -7.22 1.47 18.14
N HIS A 58 -6.62 2.61 18.44
CA HIS A 58 -7.13 3.54 19.45
C HIS A 58 -8.14 4.56 18.92
N THR A 59 -8.42 4.56 17.62
CA THR A 59 -9.38 5.48 17.01
C THR A 59 -10.25 4.76 15.98
N SER A 60 -11.32 5.40 15.52
CA SER A 60 -12.10 4.87 14.38
C SER A 60 -11.48 5.26 13.03
N GLN A 61 -10.28 5.85 13.02
CA GLN A 61 -9.66 6.37 11.81
C GLN A 61 -9.05 5.23 10.99
N ARG A 62 -9.35 5.22 9.70
CA ARG A 62 -8.74 4.35 8.70
C ARG A 62 -7.91 5.18 7.73
N GLY A 63 -6.74 4.68 7.34
CA GLY A 63 -5.85 5.40 6.44
C GLY A 63 -4.83 4.51 5.76
N PRO A 64 -4.10 5.05 4.77
CA PRO A 64 -3.06 4.33 4.06
C PRO A 64 -1.86 4.07 5.00
N VAL A 65 -1.31 2.86 4.90
CA VAL A 65 -0.10 2.42 5.61
C VAL A 65 1.05 2.29 4.64
N ALA A 66 0.80 1.73 3.45
CA ALA A 66 1.79 1.58 2.40
C ALA A 66 1.15 1.53 1.01
N GLU A 67 1.93 1.83 -0.03
CA GLU A 67 1.51 1.78 -1.44
C GLU A 67 2.51 1.03 -2.31
N PHE A 68 2.00 0.18 -3.20
CA PHE A 68 2.78 -0.69 -4.08
C PHE A 68 2.27 -0.64 -5.52
N GLU A 69 3.14 -0.81 -6.50
CA GLU A 69 2.71 -1.05 -7.89
C GLU A 69 2.16 -2.47 -8.11
N SER A 70 2.63 -3.42 -7.30
CA SER A 70 2.29 -4.84 -7.41
C SER A 70 1.28 -5.25 -6.36
N GLU A 71 0.14 -5.80 -6.81
CA GLU A 71 -0.89 -6.35 -5.93
C GLU A 71 -0.33 -7.43 -5.02
N LEU A 72 0.52 -8.30 -5.59
CA LEU A 72 1.12 -9.41 -4.86
C LEU A 72 1.97 -8.89 -3.69
N TYR A 73 2.75 -7.83 -3.92
CA TYR A 73 3.57 -7.24 -2.87
C TYR A 73 2.75 -6.51 -1.82
N ALA A 74 1.66 -5.82 -2.22
CA ALA A 74 0.72 -5.23 -1.26
C ALA A 74 0.08 -6.31 -0.37
N ARG A 75 -0.33 -7.45 -0.95
CA ARG A 75 -0.91 -8.59 -0.21
C ARG A 75 0.10 -9.23 0.74
N ILE A 76 1.33 -9.48 0.28
CA ILE A 76 2.39 -10.02 1.14
C ILE A 76 2.67 -9.07 2.31
N PHE A 77 2.80 -7.76 2.03
CA PHE A 77 3.02 -6.77 3.09
C PHE A 77 1.85 -6.74 4.08
N ARG A 78 0.59 -6.78 3.62
CA ARG A 78 -0.59 -6.88 4.48
C ARG A 78 -0.45 -8.07 5.44
N ASP A 79 -0.15 -9.25 4.92
CA ASP A 79 -0.07 -10.48 5.73
C ASP A 79 1.06 -10.39 6.77
N MET A 80 2.21 -9.82 6.38
CA MET A 80 3.30 -9.56 7.33
C MET A 80 2.90 -8.52 8.39
N ALA A 81 2.21 -7.46 7.99
CA ALA A 81 1.76 -6.42 8.90
C ALA A 81 0.73 -6.95 9.91
N GLU A 82 -0.17 -7.84 9.50
CA GLU A 82 -1.10 -8.52 10.40
C GLU A 82 -0.37 -9.35 11.46
N VAL A 83 0.68 -10.10 11.07
CA VAL A 83 1.50 -10.88 12.01
C VAL A 83 2.22 -9.99 13.03
N VAL A 84 2.81 -8.88 12.57
CA VAL A 84 3.48 -7.91 13.46
C VAL A 84 2.46 -7.24 14.38
N ALA A 85 1.30 -6.86 13.87
CA ALA A 85 0.25 -6.21 14.64
C ALA A 85 -0.39 -7.11 15.69
N ALA A 86 -0.33 -8.44 15.52
CA ALA A 86 -0.79 -9.43 16.48
C ALA A 86 0.22 -9.71 17.61
N HIS A 87 1.51 -9.40 17.42
CA HIS A 87 2.55 -9.54 18.44
C HIS A 87 2.57 -8.32 19.38
N VAL A 88 1.52 -8.19 20.20
CA VAL A 88 1.38 -7.19 21.26
C VAL A 88 1.92 -7.70 22.58
#